data_AF-A0A7C2JVV5-F1
#
_entry.id   AF-A0A7C2JVV5-F1
#
_cell.length_a   1.000
_cell.length_b   1.000
_cell.length_c   1.000
_cell.angle_alpha   90.00
_cell.angle_beta   90.00
_cell.angle_gamma   90.00
#
_symmetry.space_group_name_H-M   'P 1'
#
loop_
_entity.id
_entity.type
_entity.pdbx_description
1 polymer ?
#
loop_
_entity_poly.entity_id
_entity_poly.type
_entity_poly.pdbx_seq_one_letter_code
_entity_poly.pdbx_strand_id
1 'polypeptide(L)'
;MPTRPQGWLYLTTIAVLAAGCATVSTDDDARNARLPTGVTLLESDRNDCAGAIAIDERVVANAGRADLVVQRGQNATFEIDADDDDVEIEWTCVGSADTDRNSVECPEETSHVRVTRATTGDEFLLECYGDRDGSVSRRARR
;
A
#
# COMPACT_ATOMS: atom_id res chain seq x y z
N MET A 1 76.13 13.45 10.17
CA MET A 1 75.08 12.90 11.05
C MET A 1 74.48 11.68 10.34
N PRO A 2 74.58 10.47 10.91
CA PRO A 2 74.08 9.25 10.26
C PRO A 2 72.56 9.07 10.41
N THR A 3 71.94 8.50 9.38
CA THR A 3 70.51 8.20 9.24
C THR A 3 70.10 6.90 9.94
N ARG A 4 69.01 6.93 10.74
CA ARG A 4 68.05 5.80 10.93
C ARG A 4 66.67 6.33 11.37
N PRO A 5 65.61 5.93 10.66
CA PRO A 5 64.43 5.30 11.28
C PRO A 5 64.29 3.87 10.73
N GLN A 6 64.27 2.82 11.55
CA GLN A 6 63.19 2.39 12.44
C GLN A 6 62.00 1.73 11.72
N GLY A 7 62.02 0.39 11.75
CA GLY A 7 60.91 -0.35 12.34
C GLY A 7 59.62 -0.43 11.54
N TRP A 8 59.63 -1.25 10.49
CA TRP A 8 58.41 -1.76 9.87
C TRP A 8 57.66 -2.65 10.86
N LEU A 9 56.48 -2.23 11.32
CA LEU A 9 55.49 -3.11 11.94
C LEU A 9 54.11 -2.80 11.35
N TYR A 10 53.59 -3.76 10.60
CA TYR A 10 52.25 -3.73 10.06
C TYR A 10 51.22 -3.90 11.18
N LEU A 11 50.35 -2.90 11.36
CA LEU A 11 49.10 -3.03 12.09
C LEU A 11 47.94 -2.87 11.09
N THR A 12 47.56 -3.99 10.48
CA THR A 12 46.33 -4.09 9.70
C THR A 12 45.13 -4.16 10.64
N THR A 13 44.58 -3.00 11.01
CA THR A 13 43.28 -2.91 11.67
C THR A 13 42.18 -3.30 10.69
N ILE A 14 41.65 -4.51 10.85
CA ILE A 14 40.50 -4.99 10.07
C ILE A 14 39.27 -4.17 10.50
N ALA A 15 38.81 -3.30 9.60
CA ALA A 15 37.55 -2.60 9.77
C ALA A 15 36.41 -3.60 9.57
N VAL A 16 35.91 -4.20 10.66
CA VAL A 16 34.61 -4.88 10.67
C VAL A 16 33.52 -3.82 10.66
N LEU A 17 33.32 -3.23 9.47
CA LEU A 17 32.05 -2.61 9.14
C LEU A 17 31.03 -3.74 9.07
N ALA A 18 30.40 -4.03 10.22
CA ALA A 18 29.14 -4.72 10.26
C ALA A 18 28.12 -3.83 9.54
N ALA A 19 28.07 -3.96 8.21
CA ALA A 19 26.93 -3.59 7.40
C ALA A 19 25.79 -4.54 7.80
N GLY A 20 25.22 -4.29 8.98
CA GLY A 20 23.91 -4.80 9.30
C GLY A 20 23.01 -4.30 8.19
N CYS A 21 22.41 -5.24 7.45
CA CYS A 21 21.29 -4.93 6.60
C CYS A 21 20.19 -4.42 7.51
N ALA A 22 20.18 -3.10 7.75
CA ALA A 22 18.99 -2.41 8.18
C ALA A 22 18.00 -2.59 7.03
N THR A 23 17.22 -3.66 7.11
CA THR A 23 15.95 -3.80 6.41
C THR A 23 15.10 -2.64 6.91
N VAL A 24 15.21 -1.51 6.22
CA VAL A 24 14.22 -0.46 6.28
C VAL A 24 12.93 -1.11 5.77
N SER A 25 12.07 -1.51 6.70
CA SER A 25 10.71 -1.93 6.41
C SER A 25 9.90 -0.70 6.03
N THR A 26 10.26 -0.10 4.89
CA THR A 26 9.42 0.86 4.18
C THR A 26 8.24 0.07 3.63
N ASP A 27 7.03 0.37 4.10
CA ASP A 27 5.73 0.59 3.43
C ASP A 27 5.37 -0.07 2.07
N ASP A 28 6.22 -0.94 1.52
CA ASP A 28 6.11 -1.49 0.17
C ASP A 28 5.07 -2.60 0.08
N ASP A 29 4.69 -3.17 1.25
CA ASP A 29 3.77 -4.30 1.41
C ASP A 29 2.42 -4.03 0.74
N ALA A 30 1.72 -2.95 1.10
CA ALA A 30 0.42 -2.62 0.48
C ALA A 30 0.55 -2.11 -0.96
N ARG A 31 1.68 -1.52 -1.35
CA ARG A 31 1.88 -1.01 -2.72
C ARG A 31 2.14 -2.13 -3.73
N ASN A 32 2.74 -3.24 -3.30
CA ASN A 32 3.06 -4.38 -4.15
C ASN A 32 2.36 -5.70 -3.75
N ALA A 33 1.45 -5.66 -2.76
CA ALA A 33 0.60 -6.79 -2.40
C ALA A 33 -0.17 -7.31 -3.61
N ARG A 34 -0.18 -8.64 -3.75
CA ARG A 34 -1.02 -9.33 -4.72
C ARG A 34 -2.35 -9.68 -4.07
N LEU A 35 -3.43 -9.52 -4.83
CA LEU A 35 -4.73 -10.08 -4.47
C LEU A 35 -4.58 -11.59 -4.16
N PRO A 36 -5.16 -12.09 -3.06
CA PRO A 36 -5.12 -13.51 -2.73
C PRO A 36 -5.79 -14.39 -3.79
N THR A 37 -5.43 -15.67 -3.83
CA THR A 37 -6.14 -16.64 -4.66
C THR A 37 -7.47 -17.01 -4.02
N GLY A 38 -8.59 -16.68 -4.65
CA GLY A 38 -9.94 -17.04 -4.17
C GLY A 38 -10.92 -15.86 -4.18
N VAL A 39 -10.39 -14.64 -4.07
CA VAL A 39 -11.21 -13.42 -4.16
C VAL A 39 -11.73 -13.20 -5.58
N THR A 40 -12.88 -12.56 -5.67
CA THR A 40 -13.52 -12.13 -6.92
C THR A 40 -13.82 -10.65 -6.88
N LEU A 41 -13.69 -9.98 -8.02
CA LEU A 41 -14.14 -8.60 -8.19
C LEU A 41 -15.65 -8.55 -7.93
N LEU A 42 -16.06 -7.77 -6.93
CA LEU A 42 -17.46 -7.53 -6.59
C LEU A 42 -17.95 -6.27 -7.31
N GLU A 43 -17.18 -5.20 -7.18
CA GLU A 43 -17.52 -3.88 -7.71
C GLU A 43 -16.27 -3.12 -8.14
N SER A 44 -16.43 -2.15 -9.03
CA SER A 44 -15.35 -1.25 -9.44
C SER A 44 -15.89 0.10 -9.81
N ASP A 45 -15.22 1.14 -9.32
CA ASP A 45 -15.61 2.53 -9.52
C ASP A 45 -14.47 3.35 -10.16
N ARG A 46 -14.86 4.34 -10.99
CA ARG A 46 -13.95 5.15 -11.81
C ARG A 46 -13.99 6.60 -11.37
N ASN A 47 -12.84 7.10 -10.95
CA ASN A 47 -12.69 8.43 -10.36
C ASN A 47 -11.58 9.25 -11.01
N ASP A 48 -11.62 10.57 -10.83
CA ASP A 48 -10.62 11.52 -11.33
C ASP A 48 -9.93 12.26 -10.18
N CYS A 49 -8.74 12.82 -10.41
CA CYS A 49 -7.96 13.50 -9.36
C CYS A 49 -6.85 14.43 -9.88
N ALA A 50 -6.18 14.13 -11.00
CA ALA A 50 -4.95 14.80 -11.47
C ALA A 50 -3.70 14.81 -10.56
N GLY A 51 -3.83 14.56 -9.25
CA GLY A 51 -2.72 14.36 -8.30
C GLY A 51 -2.33 12.89 -8.08
N ALA A 52 -1.72 12.61 -6.93
CA ALA A 52 -1.64 11.28 -6.31
C ALA A 52 -2.86 11.05 -5.40
N ILE A 53 -3.23 9.80 -5.16
CA ILE A 53 -4.36 9.44 -4.30
C ILE A 53 -3.80 9.06 -2.93
N ALA A 54 -4.31 9.66 -1.85
CA ALA A 54 -4.10 9.17 -0.49
C ALA A 54 -5.38 8.48 -0.01
N ILE A 55 -5.25 7.24 0.48
CA ILE A 55 -6.35 6.50 1.12
C ILE A 55 -6.35 6.78 2.63
N ASP A 56 -7.53 6.90 3.24
CA ASP A 56 -7.66 7.09 4.69
C ASP A 56 -7.19 5.84 5.46
N GLU A 57 -6.45 6.04 6.56
CA GLU A 57 -5.87 4.93 7.33
C GLU A 57 -6.91 4.02 8.00
N ARG A 58 -8.13 4.53 8.28
CA ARG A 58 -9.14 3.82 9.08
C ARG A 58 -9.67 2.55 8.45
N VAL A 59 -9.59 2.42 7.13
CA VAL A 59 -10.15 1.30 6.36
C VAL A 59 -9.10 0.23 6.04
N VAL A 60 -7.84 0.43 6.44
CA VAL A 60 -6.74 -0.43 6.01
C VAL A 60 -6.21 -1.25 7.18
N ALA A 61 -6.50 -2.56 7.17
CA ALA A 61 -6.31 -3.46 8.32
C ALA A 61 -4.90 -3.43 8.93
N ASN A 62 -3.88 -3.32 8.08
CA ASN A 62 -2.48 -3.47 8.46
C ASN A 62 -1.59 -2.26 8.13
N ALA A 63 -2.16 -1.11 7.73
CA ALA A 63 -1.36 0.07 7.37
C ALA A 63 -0.98 0.93 8.59
N GLY A 64 0.30 1.28 8.67
CA GLY A 64 0.82 2.20 9.68
C GLY A 64 0.47 3.66 9.40
N ARG A 65 -0.77 4.08 9.67
CA ARG A 65 -1.22 5.47 9.97
C ARG A 65 -0.78 6.66 9.09
N ALA A 66 -0.21 6.48 7.89
CA ALA A 66 0.31 7.63 7.13
C ALA A 66 0.40 7.49 5.60
N ASP A 67 0.66 6.30 5.07
CA ASP A 67 1.52 6.22 3.87
C ASP A 67 0.92 5.61 2.59
N LEU A 68 -0.36 5.21 2.53
CA LEU A 68 -0.92 4.63 1.30
C LEU A 68 -1.24 5.70 0.24
N VAL A 69 -0.18 6.19 -0.40
CA VAL A 69 -0.19 7.19 -1.47
C VAL A 69 0.13 6.56 -2.82
N VAL A 70 -0.86 6.51 -3.72
CA VAL A 70 -0.75 5.91 -5.06
C VAL A 70 -0.46 7.00 -6.11
N GLN A 71 0.75 6.97 -6.68
CA GLN A 71 1.18 7.90 -7.73
C GLN A 71 0.77 7.43 -9.14
N ARG A 72 0.89 8.31 -10.15
CA ARG A 72 0.59 7.96 -11.56
C ARG A 72 1.34 6.71 -12.01
N GLY A 73 0.61 5.77 -12.61
CA GLY A 73 1.14 4.48 -13.07
C GLY A 73 1.40 3.45 -11.96
N GLN A 74 1.12 3.77 -10.70
CA GLN A 74 1.18 2.80 -9.61
C GLN A 74 -0.18 2.14 -9.39
N ASN A 75 -0.15 0.99 -8.74
CA ASN A 75 -1.31 0.41 -8.07
C ASN A 75 -0.94 0.13 -6.61
N ALA A 76 -1.94 -0.14 -5.79
CA ALA A 76 -1.79 -0.66 -4.44
C ALA A 76 -2.95 -1.62 -4.16
N THR A 77 -2.70 -2.66 -3.37
CA THR A 77 -3.72 -3.61 -2.92
C THR A 77 -3.65 -3.71 -1.40
N PHE A 78 -4.78 -3.64 -0.72
CA PHE A 78 -4.81 -3.72 0.73
C PHE A 78 -6.02 -4.50 1.25
N GLU A 79 -5.85 -5.10 2.41
CA GLU A 79 -6.90 -5.78 3.18
C GLU A 79 -7.68 -4.75 4.01
N ILE A 80 -8.97 -5.01 4.19
CA ILE A 80 -9.92 -4.14 4.91
C ILE A 80 -10.32 -4.80 6.22
N ASP A 81 -10.19 -4.09 7.34
CA ASP A 81 -10.82 -4.51 8.60
C ASP A 81 -12.29 -4.03 8.60
N ALA A 82 -13.15 -4.81 7.93
CA ALA A 82 -14.59 -4.58 7.89
C ALA A 82 -15.26 -5.17 9.15
N ASP A 83 -15.17 -4.46 10.27
CA ASP A 83 -15.93 -4.76 11.51
C ASP A 83 -17.42 -4.32 11.43
N ASP A 84 -17.76 -3.44 10.48
CA ASP A 84 -19.10 -2.84 10.29
C ASP A 84 -19.79 -3.34 9.00
N ASP A 85 -21.13 -3.26 8.96
CA ASP A 85 -21.97 -3.75 7.85
C ASP A 85 -21.82 -2.94 6.53
N ASP A 86 -21.19 -1.76 6.54
CA ASP A 86 -21.01 -0.88 5.38
C ASP A 86 -19.51 -0.54 5.18
N VAL A 87 -18.92 -0.90 4.02
CA VAL A 87 -17.49 -0.69 3.73
C VAL A 87 -17.30 0.57 2.88
N GLU A 88 -17.15 1.73 3.52
CA GLU A 88 -16.83 2.99 2.83
C GLU A 88 -15.31 3.21 2.73
N ILE A 89 -14.78 3.38 1.51
CA ILE A 89 -13.36 3.68 1.26
C ILE A 89 -13.17 5.19 1.04
N GLU A 90 -12.73 5.88 2.08
CA GLU A 90 -12.42 7.32 2.02
C GLU A 90 -11.04 7.59 1.41
N TRP A 91 -10.97 8.60 0.53
CA TRP A 91 -9.75 9.00 -0.16
C TRP A 91 -9.67 10.52 -0.37
N THR A 92 -8.48 11.02 -0.68
CA THR A 92 -8.23 12.45 -0.96
C THR A 92 -7.21 12.57 -2.07
N CYS A 93 -7.44 13.51 -2.99
CA CYS A 93 -6.45 13.83 -4.00
C CYS A 93 -5.38 14.78 -3.46
N VAL A 94 -4.11 14.49 -3.73
CA VAL A 94 -2.94 15.17 -3.17
C VAL A 94 -2.03 15.67 -4.30
N GLY A 95 -1.64 16.94 -4.23
CA GLY A 95 -0.85 17.62 -5.28
C GLY A 95 -1.69 18.27 -6.38
N SER A 96 -3.01 18.23 -6.25
CA SER A 96 -4.04 18.98 -6.98
C SER A 96 -4.42 20.27 -6.23
N ALA A 97 -5.23 21.13 -6.87
CA ALA A 97 -5.91 22.23 -6.18
C ALA A 97 -7.09 21.72 -5.33
N ASP A 98 -7.78 20.69 -5.85
CA ASP A 98 -8.85 19.96 -5.17
C ASP A 98 -8.24 19.02 -4.14
N THR A 99 -8.46 19.32 -2.86
CA THR A 99 -8.06 18.47 -1.71
C THR A 99 -9.26 18.00 -0.92
N ASP A 100 -10.43 17.94 -1.58
CA ASP A 100 -11.65 17.46 -0.97
C ASP A 100 -11.56 15.97 -0.67
N ARG A 101 -12.22 15.59 0.43
CA ARG A 101 -12.40 14.20 0.82
C ARG A 101 -13.54 13.61 0.01
N ASN A 102 -13.27 12.46 -0.59
CA ASN A 102 -14.20 11.69 -1.41
C ASN A 102 -14.31 10.29 -0.79
N SER A 103 -15.36 9.55 -1.13
CA SER A 103 -15.53 8.16 -0.73
C SER A 103 -16.10 7.31 -1.86
N VAL A 104 -15.89 6.01 -1.76
CA VAL A 104 -16.54 4.99 -2.60
C VAL A 104 -17.10 3.92 -1.67
N GLU A 105 -18.39 3.63 -1.80
CA GLU A 105 -19.03 2.51 -1.12
C GLU A 105 -18.58 1.20 -1.80
N CYS A 106 -18.06 0.24 -1.03
CA CYS A 106 -17.81 -1.13 -1.45
C CYS A 106 -18.87 -2.06 -0.84
N PRO A 107 -19.21 -3.20 -1.47
CA PRO A 107 -20.11 -4.18 -0.90
C PRO A 107 -19.60 -4.74 0.44
N GLU A 108 -20.50 -5.06 1.37
CA GLU A 108 -20.21 -5.66 2.70
C GLU A 108 -19.41 -6.98 2.67
N GLU A 109 -19.32 -7.64 1.51
CA GLU A 109 -18.55 -8.87 1.30
C GLU A 109 -17.07 -8.59 0.91
N THR A 110 -16.65 -7.33 0.87
CA THR A 110 -15.31 -6.92 0.44
C THR A 110 -14.27 -7.18 1.53
N SER A 111 -13.25 -7.98 1.22
CA SER A 111 -12.09 -8.20 2.09
C SER A 111 -10.84 -7.46 1.61
N HIS A 112 -10.78 -7.06 0.34
CA HIS A 112 -9.61 -6.42 -0.28
C HIS A 112 -10.02 -5.30 -1.23
N VAL A 113 -9.26 -4.19 -1.24
CA VAL A 113 -9.36 -3.17 -2.29
C VAL A 113 -8.09 -3.17 -3.13
N ARG A 114 -8.23 -2.98 -4.44
CA ARG A 114 -7.13 -2.53 -5.30
C ARG A 114 -7.43 -1.14 -5.85
N VAL A 115 -6.45 -0.24 -5.73
CA VAL A 115 -6.47 1.08 -6.35
C VAL A 115 -5.43 1.11 -7.46
N THR A 116 -5.83 1.45 -8.69
CA THR A 116 -4.94 1.53 -9.85
C THR A 116 -4.98 2.93 -10.47
N ARG A 117 -3.86 3.64 -10.44
CA ARG A 117 -3.73 4.99 -10.97
C ARG A 117 -3.25 4.94 -12.43
N ALA A 118 -3.94 5.64 -13.34
CA ALA A 118 -3.52 5.70 -14.74
C ALA A 118 -2.09 6.29 -14.88
N THR A 119 -1.36 5.85 -15.89
CA THR A 119 -0.03 6.39 -16.24
C THR A 119 -0.12 7.78 -16.87
N THR A 120 -1.26 8.11 -17.46
CA THR A 120 -1.52 9.36 -18.19
C THR A 120 -2.94 9.84 -17.92
N GLY A 121 -3.14 11.16 -17.93
CA GLY A 121 -4.41 11.76 -17.56
C GLY A 121 -4.63 11.70 -16.05
N ASP A 122 -5.91 11.79 -15.67
CA ASP A 122 -6.34 12.12 -14.31
C ASP A 122 -7.20 11.04 -13.66
N GLU A 123 -7.48 9.96 -14.40
CA GLU A 123 -8.32 8.81 -14.04
C GLU A 123 -7.62 7.84 -13.06
N PHE A 124 -8.41 7.19 -12.21
CA PHE A 124 -8.06 5.97 -11.51
C PHE A 124 -9.24 5.02 -11.37
N LEU A 125 -8.90 3.78 -11.05
CA LEU A 125 -9.85 2.71 -10.78
C LEU A 125 -9.71 2.29 -9.32
N LEU A 126 -10.85 2.21 -8.62
CA LEU A 126 -10.99 1.51 -7.36
C LEU A 126 -11.74 0.21 -7.63
N GLU A 127 -11.28 -0.89 -7.03
CA GLU A 127 -11.81 -2.23 -7.26
C GLU A 127 -11.99 -2.95 -5.93
N CYS A 128 -13.24 -3.27 -5.58
CA CYS A 128 -13.62 -3.99 -4.38
C CYS A 128 -13.61 -5.50 -4.67
N TYR A 129 -12.82 -6.27 -3.91
CA TYR A 129 -12.68 -7.71 -4.01
C TYR A 129 -13.13 -8.42 -2.73
N GLY A 130 -13.86 -9.52 -2.87
CA GLY A 130 -14.36 -10.32 -1.75
C GLY A 130 -14.29 -11.82 -2.00
N ASP A 131 -14.38 -12.59 -0.93
CA ASP A 131 -14.22 -14.04 -0.95
C ASP A 131 -15.43 -14.78 -1.51
N ARG A 132 -15.17 -15.75 -2.39
CA ARG A 132 -16.20 -16.50 -3.13
C ARG A 132 -17.25 -17.20 -2.24
N ASP A 133 -16.89 -17.56 -1.02
CA ASP A 133 -17.72 -18.31 -0.08
C ASP A 133 -18.64 -17.44 0.79
N GLY A 134 -18.44 -16.11 0.82
CA GLY A 134 -19.33 -15.16 1.50
C GLY A 134 -20.75 -15.19 0.91
N SER A 135 -20.82 -15.14 -0.42
CA SER A 135 -22.08 -15.10 -1.19
C SER A 135 -22.89 -16.42 -1.15
N VAL A 136 -22.25 -17.54 -0.80
CA VAL A 136 -22.90 -18.86 -0.67
C VAL A 136 -23.49 -19.04 0.73
N SER A 137 -22.81 -18.55 1.77
CA SER A 137 -23.14 -18.83 3.17
C SER A 137 -24.48 -18.25 3.64
N ARG A 138 -24.96 -17.16 3.01
CA ARG A 138 -26.23 -16.50 3.41
C ARG A 138 -27.50 -17.12 2.83
N ARG A 139 -27.42 -17.89 1.72
CA ARG A 139 -28.60 -18.59 1.16
C ARG A 139 -29.07 -19.80 1.98
N ALA A 140 -28.27 -20.25 2.96
CA ALA A 140 -28.60 -21.38 3.83
C ALA A 140 -29.35 -20.99 5.12
N ARG A 141 -29.69 -19.70 5.32
CA ARG A 141 -30.46 -19.21 6.49
C ARG A 141 -31.74 -18.48 6.07
N ARG A 142 -32.71 -19.22 5.53
CA ARG A 142 -34.13 -18.84 5.42
C ARG A 142 -35.03 -20.05 5.61
#